data_AF-A0A803MB23-F1
#
_entry.id   AF-A0A803MB23-F1
#
_cell.length_a   1.000
_cell.length_b   1.000
_cell.length_c   1.000
_cell.angle_alpha   90.00
_cell.angle_beta   90.00
_cell.angle_gamma   90.00
#
_symmetry.space_group_name_H-M   'P 1'
#
loop_
_entity.id
_entity.type
_entity.pdbx_description
1 polymer ?
#
loop_
_entity_poly.entity_id
_entity_poly.type
_entity_poly.pdbx_seq_one_letter_code
_entity_poly.pdbx_strand_id
1 'polypeptide(L)'
;MQWFPNLQGVAKAQTDEARAAALEQTSEGLSLLEDAFVKCSKGEPFFSGGSIGYLDIALGCYLGWLRVSEKMNNIKLLNEEKTPNLLAWSERFSAADAVKDFMPETDKLMEFAKIIMARFKAAASN
;
A
#
# COMPACT_ATOMS: atom_id res chain seq x y z
N MET A 1 9.69 -14.01 -2.09
CA MET A 1 9.18 -12.62 -2.20
C MET A 1 8.26 -12.35 -1.02
N GLN A 2 8.80 -11.84 0.09
CA GLN A 2 8.09 -11.56 1.35
C GLN A 2 7.31 -10.24 1.34
N TRP A 3 6.90 -9.72 0.17
CA TRP A 3 6.31 -8.39 0.05
C TRP A 3 4.80 -8.36 0.41
N PHE A 4 4.07 -9.41 0.05
CA PHE A 4 2.62 -9.56 0.28
C PHE A 4 2.16 -9.75 1.76
N PRO A 5 2.98 -10.28 2.70
CA PRO A 5 2.59 -10.45 4.12
C PRO A 5 2.62 -9.20 5.02
N ASN A 6 3.22 -8.08 4.62
CA ASN A 6 3.56 -7.01 5.60
C ASN A 6 2.39 -6.09 5.99
N LEU A 7 1.41 -5.86 5.10
CA LEU A 7 0.18 -5.15 5.47
C LEU A 7 -0.67 -5.93 6.49
N GLN A 8 -0.61 -7.26 6.47
CA GLN A 8 -1.23 -8.07 7.53
C GLN A 8 -0.50 -7.93 8.86
N GLY A 9 0.82 -7.71 8.84
CA GLY A 9 1.64 -7.45 10.03
C GLY A 9 1.18 -6.19 10.76
N VAL A 10 0.93 -5.09 10.04
CA VAL A 10 0.40 -3.84 10.63
C VAL A 10 -0.94 -4.06 11.32
N ALA A 11 -1.85 -4.82 10.71
CA ALA A 11 -3.16 -5.12 11.28
C ALA A 11 -3.13 -6.13 12.45
N LYS A 12 -2.12 -7.00 12.50
CA LYS A 12 -1.94 -8.02 13.55
C LYS A 12 -1.05 -7.55 14.70
N ALA A 13 -0.32 -6.45 14.53
CA ALA A 13 0.60 -5.92 15.53
C ALA A 13 -0.14 -5.55 16.83
N GLN A 14 0.28 -6.16 17.93
CA GLN A 14 -0.31 -5.96 19.26
C GLN A 14 0.40 -4.89 20.08
N THR A 15 1.64 -4.57 19.72
CA THR A 15 2.44 -3.53 20.35
C THR A 15 2.81 -2.46 19.33
N ASP A 16 3.15 -1.27 19.82
CA ASP A 16 3.55 -0.16 18.97
C ASP A 16 4.91 -0.45 18.30
N GLU A 17 5.81 -1.19 18.96
CA GLU A 17 7.09 -1.61 18.39
C GLU A 17 6.89 -2.58 17.21
N ALA A 18 6.02 -3.57 17.37
CA ALA A 18 5.70 -4.52 16.30
C ALA A 18 5.04 -3.81 15.11
N ARG A 19 4.23 -2.78 15.39
CA ARG A 19 3.61 -1.96 14.34
C ARG A 19 4.65 -1.11 13.62
N ALA A 20 5.55 -0.45 14.35
CA ALA A 20 6.62 0.35 13.78
C ALA A 20 7.54 -0.49 12.88
N ALA A 21 7.96 -1.67 13.33
CA ALA A 21 8.78 -2.58 12.53
C ALA A 21 8.07 -3.03 11.24
N ALA A 22 6.76 -3.31 11.29
CA ALA A 22 5.99 -3.67 10.11
C ALA A 22 5.86 -2.50 9.11
N LEU A 23 5.73 -1.27 9.61
CA LEU A 23 5.67 -0.06 8.78
C LEU A 23 7.03 0.23 8.13
N GLU A 24 8.12 0.05 8.87
CA GLU A 24 9.49 0.18 8.35
C GLU A 24 9.76 -0.84 7.22
N GLN A 25 9.46 -2.12 7.46
CA GLN A 25 9.58 -3.17 6.43
C GLN A 25 8.70 -2.89 5.20
N THR A 26 7.53 -2.28 5.39
CA THR A 26 6.68 -1.84 4.29
C THR A 26 7.34 -0.71 3.50
N SER A 27 7.92 0.28 4.19
CA SER A 27 8.66 1.37 3.56
C SER A 27 9.86 0.87 2.76
N GLU A 28 10.67 -0.05 3.32
CA GLU A 28 11.80 -0.65 2.61
C GLU A 28 11.35 -1.39 1.35
N GLY A 29 10.26 -2.15 1.48
CA GLY A 29 9.64 -2.83 0.35
C GLY A 29 9.18 -1.87 -0.75
N LEU A 30 8.62 -0.70 -0.39
CA LEU A 30 8.21 0.31 -1.36
C LEU A 30 9.41 0.95 -2.07
N SER A 31 10.53 1.16 -1.37
CA SER A 31 11.78 1.61 -2.01
C SER A 31 12.31 0.58 -3.03
N LEU A 32 12.22 -0.71 -2.75
CA LEU A 32 12.58 -1.74 -3.73
C LEU A 32 11.64 -1.75 -4.94
N LEU A 33 10.35 -1.48 -4.74
CA LEU A 33 9.41 -1.35 -5.84
C LEU A 33 9.60 -0.08 -6.65
N GLU A 34 10.05 1.02 -6.03
CA GLU A 34 10.41 2.25 -6.73
C GLU A 34 11.54 1.96 -7.74
N ASP A 35 12.60 1.29 -7.29
CA ASP A 35 13.69 0.85 -8.17
C ASP A 35 13.21 -0.08 -9.28
N ALA A 36 12.30 -1.00 -8.96
CA ALA A 36 11.71 -1.90 -9.95
C ALA A 36 10.83 -1.13 -10.95
N PHE A 37 10.05 -0.14 -10.51
CA PHE A 37 9.21 0.69 -11.36
C PHE A 37 10.06 1.45 -12.37
N VAL A 38 11.14 2.10 -11.94
CA VAL A 38 12.04 2.84 -12.84
C VAL A 38 12.62 1.92 -13.92
N LYS A 39 13.05 0.71 -13.54
CA LYS A 39 13.63 -0.27 -14.48
C LYS A 39 12.60 -0.87 -15.44
N CYS A 40 11.41 -1.18 -14.95
CA CYS A 40 10.38 -1.87 -15.72
C CYS A 40 9.57 -0.93 -16.63
N SER A 41 9.19 0.25 -16.11
CA SER A 41 8.39 1.23 -16.86
C SER A 41 9.17 1.89 -18.00
N LYS A 42 10.51 2.00 -17.88
CA LYS A 42 11.37 2.70 -18.85
C LYS A 42 10.91 4.15 -19.11
N GLY A 43 10.39 4.81 -18.07
CA GLY A 43 9.87 6.18 -18.13
C GLY A 43 8.40 6.29 -18.50
N GLU A 44 7.73 5.18 -18.74
CA GLU A 44 6.29 5.16 -19.01
C GLU A 44 5.44 5.35 -17.72
N PRO A 45 4.16 5.73 -17.85
CA PRO A 45 3.31 6.01 -16.69
C PRO A 45 3.00 4.82 -15.78
N PHE A 46 3.11 3.58 -16.29
CA PHE A 46 2.73 2.35 -15.62
C PHE A 46 3.86 1.29 -15.69
N PHE A 47 3.83 0.30 -14.79
CA PHE A 47 4.75 -0.84 -14.81
C PHE A 47 4.70 -1.59 -16.14
N SER A 48 3.51 -1.62 -16.75
CA SER A 48 3.24 -2.30 -18.01
C SER A 48 3.42 -1.38 -19.24
N GLY A 49 3.98 -0.18 -19.07
CA GLY A 49 4.20 0.79 -20.14
C GLY A 49 3.13 1.89 -20.18
N GLY A 50 2.63 2.20 -21.38
CA GLY A 50 1.68 3.31 -21.59
C GLY A 50 0.25 3.09 -21.05
N SER A 51 -0.06 1.90 -20.54
CA SER A 51 -1.40 1.55 -20.02
C SER A 51 -1.31 0.62 -18.82
N ILE A 52 -2.38 0.58 -18.01
CA ILE A 52 -2.49 -0.32 -16.86
C ILE A 52 -2.43 -1.77 -17.33
N GLY A 53 -1.52 -2.54 -16.75
CA GLY A 53 -1.44 -3.99 -16.97
C GLY A 53 -1.33 -4.78 -15.66
N TYR A 54 -0.83 -6.00 -15.76
CA TYR A 54 -0.89 -6.97 -14.66
C TYR A 54 -0.20 -6.49 -13.38
N LEU A 55 1.03 -5.98 -13.49
CA LEU A 55 1.78 -5.51 -12.31
C LEU A 55 1.13 -4.29 -11.67
N ASP A 56 0.56 -3.40 -12.48
CA ASP A 56 -0.16 -2.24 -12.00
C ASP A 56 -1.40 -2.64 -11.21
N ILE A 57 -2.16 -3.62 -11.69
CA ILE A 57 -3.34 -4.15 -10.98
C ILE A 57 -2.92 -4.86 -9.69
N ALA A 58 -1.88 -5.70 -9.75
CA ALA A 58 -1.39 -6.47 -8.61
C ALA A 58 -0.87 -5.58 -7.47
N LEU A 59 -0.20 -4.47 -7.79
CA LEU A 59 0.21 -3.48 -6.80
C LEU A 59 -0.94 -2.56 -6.40
N GLY A 60 -1.71 -2.11 -7.39
CA GLY A 60 -2.78 -1.12 -7.24
C GLY A 60 -3.92 -1.57 -6.32
N CYS A 61 -4.20 -2.87 -6.25
CA CYS A 61 -5.21 -3.41 -5.33
C CYS A 61 -4.86 -3.20 -3.84
N TYR A 62 -3.59 -2.91 -3.52
CA TYR A 62 -3.15 -2.60 -2.16
C TYR A 62 -3.12 -1.10 -1.84
N LEU A 63 -3.33 -0.20 -2.81
CA LEU A 63 -3.24 1.25 -2.60
C LEU A 63 -4.22 1.75 -1.53
N GLY A 64 -5.45 1.23 -1.51
CA GLY A 64 -6.42 1.56 -0.46
C GLY A 64 -5.89 1.22 0.93
N TRP A 65 -5.27 0.04 1.09
CA TRP A 65 -4.71 -0.41 2.37
C TRP A 65 -3.46 0.37 2.79
N LEU A 66 -2.63 0.79 1.82
CA LEU A 66 -1.51 1.70 2.08
C LEU A 66 -2.02 3.04 2.62
N ARG A 67 -3.03 3.65 2.00
CA ARG A 67 -3.64 4.91 2.47
C ARG A 67 -4.27 4.79 3.85
N VAL A 68 -4.94 3.67 4.14
CA VAL A 68 -5.46 3.38 5.49
C VAL A 68 -4.32 3.29 6.49
N SER A 69 -3.23 2.60 6.15
CA SER A 69 -2.05 2.46 7.03
C SER A 69 -1.40 3.81 7.31
N GLU A 70 -1.26 4.66 6.29
CA GLU A 70 -0.79 6.04 6.43
C GLU A 70 -1.68 6.85 7.37
N LYS A 71 -3.00 6.82 7.17
CA LYS A 71 -3.96 7.59 7.98
C LYS A 71 -4.00 7.12 9.43
N MET A 72 -4.03 5.81 9.68
CA MET A 72 -4.11 5.26 11.04
C MET A 72 -2.85 5.51 11.86
N ASN A 73 -1.68 5.61 11.21
CA ASN A 73 -0.41 5.78 11.88
C ASN A 73 0.16 7.20 11.75
N ASN A 74 -0.55 8.10 11.04
CA ASN A 74 -0.12 9.46 10.76
C ASN A 74 1.29 9.53 10.12
N ILE A 75 1.53 8.70 9.10
CA ILE A 75 2.79 8.64 8.34
C ILE A 75 2.56 8.78 6.83
N LYS A 76 3.65 8.86 6.06
CA LYS A 76 3.65 8.79 4.60
C LYS A 76 4.54 7.64 4.12
N LEU A 77 3.93 6.63 3.55
CA LEU A 77 4.60 5.47 2.98
C LEU A 77 5.00 5.73 1.52
N LEU A 78 4.13 6.37 0.74
CA LEU A 78 4.48 6.93 -0.57
C LEU A 78 4.78 8.42 -0.42
N ASN A 79 6.00 8.85 -0.77
CA ASN A 79 6.44 10.23 -0.66
C ASN A 79 7.46 10.60 -1.74
N GLU A 80 7.64 11.91 -1.95
CA GLU A 80 8.55 12.46 -2.98
C GLU A 80 10.03 12.15 -2.72
N GLU A 81 10.42 11.97 -1.46
CA GLU A 81 11.82 11.75 -1.09
C GLU A 81 12.30 10.34 -1.43
N LYS A 82 11.49 9.32 -1.12
CA LYS A 82 11.87 7.91 -1.23
C LYS A 82 11.22 7.17 -2.39
N THR A 83 10.02 7.58 -2.80
CA THR A 83 9.22 6.87 -3.80
C THR A 83 8.50 7.82 -4.76
N PRO A 84 9.20 8.79 -5.38
CA PRO A 84 8.56 9.81 -6.20
C PRO A 84 7.82 9.25 -7.42
N ASN A 85 8.34 8.21 -8.07
CA ASN A 85 7.72 7.63 -9.26
C ASN A 85 6.50 6.79 -8.89
N LEU A 86 6.57 6.00 -7.82
CA LEU A 86 5.42 5.26 -7.29
C LEU A 86 4.34 6.19 -6.75
N LEU A 87 4.70 7.33 -6.14
CA LEU A 87 3.74 8.34 -5.73
C LEU A 87 2.95 8.83 -6.96
N ALA A 88 3.64 9.29 -8.00
CA ALA A 88 2.99 9.77 -9.21
C ALA A 88 2.23 8.65 -9.97
N TRP A 89 2.75 7.42 -9.99
CA TRP A 89 2.05 6.25 -10.50
C TRP A 89 0.75 5.98 -9.74
N SER A 90 0.75 6.08 -8.41
CA SER A 90 -0.43 5.80 -7.57
C SER A 90 -1.57 6.76 -7.84
N GLU A 91 -1.26 8.03 -8.11
CA GLU A 91 -2.23 9.07 -8.47
C GLU A 91 -2.83 8.77 -9.84
N ARG A 92 -1.99 8.48 -10.85
CA ARG A 92 -2.44 8.10 -12.20
C ARG A 92 -3.29 6.85 -12.19
N PHE A 93 -2.86 5.81 -11.49
CA PHE A 93 -3.58 4.54 -11.37
C PHE A 93 -4.95 4.74 -10.73
N SER A 94 -5.02 5.52 -9.65
CA SER A 94 -6.29 5.80 -8.96
C SER A 94 -7.26 6.64 -9.78
N ALA A 95 -6.74 7.54 -10.62
CA ALA A 95 -7.54 8.41 -11.49
C ALA A 95 -8.00 7.74 -12.79
N ALA A 96 -7.42 6.60 -13.16
CA ALA A 96 -7.75 5.92 -14.40
C ALA A 96 -9.21 5.47 -14.44
N ASP A 97 -9.87 5.61 -15.59
CA ASP A 97 -11.30 5.28 -15.76
C ASP A 97 -11.63 3.83 -15.37
N ALA A 98 -10.72 2.90 -15.61
CA ALA A 98 -10.89 1.49 -15.25
C ALA A 98 -10.79 1.22 -13.73
N VAL A 99 -10.33 2.17 -12.93
CA VAL A 99 -9.99 1.99 -11.51
C VAL A 99 -10.79 2.92 -10.59
N LYS A 100 -11.01 4.17 -10.99
CA LYS A 100 -11.51 5.24 -10.11
C LYS A 100 -12.79 4.88 -9.36
N ASP A 101 -13.70 4.17 -10.01
CA ASP A 101 -15.01 3.78 -9.43
C ASP A 101 -14.91 2.54 -8.51
N PHE A 102 -13.80 1.80 -8.58
CA PHE A 102 -13.54 0.61 -7.76
C PHE A 102 -12.60 0.88 -6.58
N MET A 103 -11.84 1.98 -6.62
CA MET A 103 -10.96 2.37 -5.54
C MET A 103 -11.79 2.74 -4.30
N PRO A 104 -11.63 2.05 -3.16
CA PRO A 104 -12.43 2.33 -1.98
C PRO A 104 -12.06 3.70 -1.39
N GLU A 105 -13.06 4.41 -0.88
CA GLU A 105 -12.85 5.58 -0.03
C GLU A 105 -12.03 5.17 1.20
N THR A 106 -10.94 5.89 1.47
CA THR A 106 -10.01 5.56 2.56
C THR A 106 -10.70 5.43 3.91
N ASP A 107 -11.67 6.30 4.22
CA ASP A 107 -12.33 6.30 5.52
C ASP A 107 -13.26 5.12 5.71
N LYS A 108 -14.02 4.77 4.67
CA LYS A 108 -14.84 3.56 4.67
C LYS A 108 -13.99 2.30 4.81
N LEU A 109 -12.85 2.23 4.11
CA LEU A 109 -11.94 1.08 4.24
C LEU A 109 -11.25 1.04 5.61
N MET A 110 -10.94 2.19 6.20
CA MET A 110 -10.37 2.29 7.55
C MET A 110 -11.34 1.78 8.62
N GLU A 111 -12.64 2.08 8.52
CA GLU A 111 -13.64 1.51 9.44
C GLU A 111 -13.68 -0.02 9.34
N PHE A 112 -13.63 -0.56 8.12
CA PHE A 112 -13.50 -2.00 7.93
C PHE A 112 -12.20 -2.56 8.52
N ALA A 113 -11.08 -1.85 8.37
CA ALA A 113 -9.79 -2.23 8.94
C ALA A 113 -9.85 -2.33 10.48
N LYS A 114 -10.49 -1.38 11.16
CA LYS A 114 -10.69 -1.40 12.62
C LYS A 114 -11.45 -2.65 13.09
N ILE A 115 -12.48 -3.07 12.35
CA ILE A 115 -13.22 -4.30 12.64
C ILE A 115 -12.29 -5.52 12.54
N ILE A 116 -11.46 -5.60 11.50
CA ILE A 116 -10.50 -6.69 11.31
C ILE A 116 -9.44 -6.70 12.42
N MET A 117 -8.88 -5.54 12.78
CA MET A 117 -7.90 -5.43 13.88
C MET A 117 -8.50 -5.88 15.22
N ALA A 118 -9.73 -5.48 15.53
CA ALA A 118 -10.43 -5.92 16.74
C ALA A 118 -10.59 -7.45 16.77
N ARG A 119 -10.92 -8.08 15.63
CA ARG A 119 -10.99 -9.54 15.52
C ARG A 119 -9.65 -10.22 15.77
N PHE A 120 -8.55 -9.69 15.21
CA PHE A 120 -7.21 -10.24 15.46
C PHE A 120 -6.80 -10.09 16.92
N LYS A 121 -7.09 -8.95 17.55
CA LYS A 121 -6.83 -8.74 18.97
C LYS A 121 -7.59 -9.73 19.85
N ALA A 122 -8.88 -9.96 19.56
CA ALA A 122 -9.70 -10.92 20.28
C ALA A 122 -9.19 -12.36 20.11
N ALA A 123 -8.84 -12.76 18.88
CA ALA A 123 -8.35 -14.12 18.59
C ALA A 123 -7.02 -14.45 19.27
N ALA A 124 -6.17 -13.46 19.50
CA ALA A 124 -4.88 -13.66 20.16
C ALA A 124 -4.92 -13.52 21.70
N SER A 125 -6.09 -13.19 22.25
CA SER A 125 -6.35 -13.19 23.70
C SER A 125 -6.99 -14.51 24.17
N ASN A 126 -7.23 -15.45 23.26
CA ASN A 126 -7.74 -16.81 23.50
C ASN A 126 -6.61 -17.83 23.33
#